data_AF-A0A377KJ32-F1
#
_entry.id   AF-A0A377KJ32-F1
#
_cell.length_a   1.000
_cell.length_b   1.000
_cell.length_c   1.000
_cell.angle_alpha   90.00
_cell.angle_beta   90.00
_cell.angle_gamma   90.00
#
_symmetry.space_group_name_H-M   'P 1'
#
loop_
_entity.id
_entity.type
_entity.pdbx_description
1 polymer ?
#
loop_
_entity_poly.entity_id
_entity_poly.type
_entity_poly.pdbx_seq_one_letter_code
_entity_poly.pdbx_strand_id
1 'polypeptide(L)'
;MLLEWPDRLTKTTAGTFYIIISAVVITQFLFAFTLGVNGIVHSYRNIKVQYSYVEEQKKQENINPMIADFTTYADTTYPAYSSALSHVGSNIDAQVNRSNAKYFGLETIRSVSENDWNTIYKNGVPALMNIWNFQEYVKKLENSNHTILVSSAGNSLKLNQTLMETISNLLPGLNFEQFQREWNFTAIRKIDQEAVISQRENYNEIHQEINHKDVLLKSSFTPYEEQQFAKVTVGNVDVSRNKTGMNIVVLSKEGKLMDAVNVQLTEKDATLSR
;
A
#
# COMPACT_ATOMS: atom_id res chain seq x y z
N MET A 1 13.97 52.98 0.01
CA MET A 1 13.59 52.85 1.43
C MET A 1 14.70 52.04 2.08
N LEU A 2 15.68 52.72 2.68
CA LEU A 2 16.86 52.10 3.30
C LEU A 2 16.44 51.60 4.68
N LEU A 3 16.72 50.34 4.98
CA LEU A 3 16.57 49.77 6.32
C LEU A 3 17.68 50.41 7.19
N GLU A 4 17.34 51.38 8.04
CA GLU A 4 18.26 51.86 9.07
C GLU A 4 18.41 50.77 10.12
N TRP A 5 19.62 50.23 10.25
CA TRP A 5 19.98 49.33 11.35
C TRP A 5 19.92 50.09 12.68
N PRO A 6 19.45 49.47 13.78
CA PRO A 6 19.18 50.17 15.03
C PRO A 6 20.47 50.38 15.83
N ASP A 7 21.38 51.20 15.31
CA ASP A 7 22.63 51.57 16.01
C ASP A 7 22.38 52.61 17.13
N ARG A 8 21.11 52.98 17.35
CA ARG A 8 20.68 54.01 18.31
C ARG A 8 19.69 53.51 19.37
N LEU A 9 19.75 52.23 19.73
CA LEU A 9 19.11 51.77 20.97
C LEU A 9 19.92 52.28 22.16
N THR A 10 19.64 53.52 22.54
CA THR A 10 20.21 54.20 23.72
C THR A 10 20.07 53.32 24.95
N LYS A 11 21.08 53.37 25.85
CA LYS A 11 21.18 52.67 27.15
C LYS A 11 20.04 53.07 28.11
N THR A 12 18.83 52.78 27.73
CA THR A 12 17.59 53.01 28.48
C THR A 12 16.94 51.65 28.69
N THR A 13 16.21 51.48 29.79
CA THR A 13 15.48 50.24 30.09
C THR A 13 14.54 49.84 28.95
N ALA A 14 13.97 50.82 28.24
CA ALA A 14 13.17 50.61 27.02
C ALA A 14 14.01 50.07 25.84
N GLY A 15 15.22 50.61 25.62
CA GLY A 15 16.14 50.09 24.59
C GLY A 15 16.54 48.63 24.83
N THR A 16 16.88 48.29 26.07
CA THR A 16 17.17 46.89 26.46
C THR A 16 15.97 45.97 26.27
N PHE A 17 14.75 46.44 26.58
CA PHE A 17 13.51 45.68 26.38
C PHE A 17 13.25 45.36 24.90
N TYR A 18 13.41 46.33 23.99
CA TYR A 18 13.25 46.10 22.55
C TYR A 18 14.34 45.19 21.96
N ILE A 19 15.58 45.24 22.47
CA ILE A 19 16.64 44.30 22.08
C ILE A 19 16.26 42.87 22.46
N ILE A 20 15.76 42.67 23.68
CA ILE A 20 15.33 41.33 24.16
C ILE A 20 14.18 40.80 23.31
N ILE A 21 13.14 41.62 23.05
CA ILE A 21 12.02 41.21 22.18
C ILE A 21 12.53 40.89 20.78
N SER A 22 13.37 41.74 20.19
CA SER A 22 13.89 41.53 18.85
C SER A 22 14.75 40.26 18.77
N ALA A 23 15.57 40.00 19.78
CA ALA A 23 16.36 38.77 19.86
C ALA A 23 15.47 37.53 19.94
N VAL A 24 14.41 37.56 20.75
CA VAL A 24 13.43 36.46 20.83
C VAL A 24 12.72 36.27 19.49
N VAL A 25 12.24 37.34 18.86
CA VAL A 25 11.54 37.28 17.57
C VAL A 25 12.44 36.79 16.45
N ILE A 26 13.68 37.28 16.35
CA ILE A 26 14.65 36.82 15.35
C ILE A 26 14.98 35.35 15.57
N THR A 27 15.18 34.92 16.82
CA THR A 27 15.45 33.52 17.15
C THR A 27 14.27 32.63 16.74
N GLN A 28 13.04 33.00 17.11
CA GLN A 28 11.82 32.28 16.72
C GLN A 28 11.64 32.23 15.19
N PHE A 29 11.89 33.36 14.51
CA PHE A 29 11.86 33.44 13.06
C PHE A 29 12.88 32.49 12.41
N LEU A 30 14.13 32.48 12.89
CA LEU A 30 15.19 31.61 12.36
C LEU A 30 14.87 30.13 12.57
N PHE A 31 14.32 29.75 13.72
CA PHE A 31 13.87 28.38 13.96
C PHE A 31 12.74 27.99 13.01
N ALA A 32 11.70 28.82 12.90
CA ALA A 32 10.58 28.57 11.99
C ALA A 32 11.04 28.51 10.52
N PHE A 33 11.92 29.43 10.11
CA PHE A 33 12.49 29.47 8.77
C PHE A 33 13.31 28.21 8.45
N THR A 34 14.18 27.78 9.36
CA THR A 34 15.01 26.59 9.18
C THR A 34 14.16 25.32 9.06
N LEU A 35 13.13 25.18 9.89
CA LEU A 35 12.17 24.08 9.81
C LEU A 35 11.39 24.11 8.49
N GLY A 36 10.97 25.30 8.04
CA GLY A 36 10.29 25.49 6.75
C GLY A 36 11.17 25.08 5.57
N VAL A 37 12.43 25.53 5.54
CA VAL A 37 13.41 25.17 4.50
C VAL A 37 13.66 23.67 4.49
N ASN A 38 13.79 23.04 5.66
CA ASN A 38 13.96 21.60 5.76
C ASN A 38 12.75 20.86 5.14
N GLY A 39 11.53 21.30 5.46
CA GLY A 39 10.29 20.76 4.86
C GLY A 39 10.27 20.87 3.33
N ILE A 40 10.74 22.00 2.77
CA ILE A 40 10.90 22.18 1.32
C ILE A 40 11.89 21.19 0.71
N VAL A 41 13.06 21.04 1.31
CA VAL A 41 14.09 20.13 0.79
C VAL A 41 13.61 18.68 0.83
N HIS A 42 12.99 18.25 1.93
CA HIS A 42 12.42 16.90 2.04
C HIS A 42 11.31 16.66 1.04
N SER A 43 10.39 17.60 0.88
CA SER A 43 9.28 17.49 -0.07
C SER A 43 9.78 17.37 -1.50
N TYR A 44 10.73 18.21 -1.90
CA TYR A 44 11.35 18.15 -3.23
C TYR A 44 12.04 16.81 -3.48
N ARG A 45 12.77 16.28 -2.48
CA ARG A 45 13.40 14.95 -2.58
C ARG A 45 12.37 13.86 -2.78
N ASN A 46 11.27 13.87 -2.01
CA ASN A 46 10.22 12.87 -2.12
C ASN A 46 9.53 12.87 -3.49
N ILE A 47 9.16 14.06 -3.98
CA ILE A 47 8.58 14.20 -5.34
C ILE A 47 9.55 13.66 -6.38
N LYS A 48 10.84 14.03 -6.29
CA LYS A 48 11.86 13.57 -7.24
C LYS A 48 11.99 12.05 -7.24
N VAL A 49 12.02 11.42 -6.06
CA VAL A 49 12.08 9.96 -5.93
C VAL A 49 10.84 9.30 -6.54
N GLN A 50 9.64 9.83 -6.25
CA GLN A 50 8.39 9.30 -6.82
C GLN A 50 8.37 9.42 -8.34
N TYR A 51 8.75 10.57 -8.90
CA TYR A 51 8.74 10.78 -10.35
C TYR A 51 9.76 9.90 -11.05
N SER A 52 10.99 9.80 -10.51
CA SER A 52 12.00 8.88 -11.04
C SER A 52 11.54 7.43 -10.98
N TYR A 53 10.86 7.02 -9.91
CA TYR A 53 10.25 5.69 -9.81
C TYR A 53 9.18 5.48 -10.89
N VAL A 54 8.27 6.45 -11.11
CA VAL A 54 7.22 6.36 -12.12
C VAL A 54 7.79 6.25 -13.54
N GLU A 55 8.81 7.05 -13.86
CA GLU A 55 9.51 6.97 -15.14
C GLU A 55 10.16 5.61 -15.34
N GLU A 56 10.79 5.06 -14.30
CA GLU A 56 11.43 3.74 -14.37
C GLU A 56 10.40 2.61 -14.50
N GLN A 57 9.30 2.69 -13.75
CA GLN A 57 8.18 1.74 -13.87
C GLN A 57 7.59 1.74 -15.28
N LYS A 58 7.44 2.92 -15.90
CA LYS A 58 7.00 3.01 -17.29
C LYS A 58 7.95 2.31 -18.26
N LYS A 59 9.28 2.46 -18.08
CA LYS A 59 10.27 1.75 -18.92
C LYS A 59 10.18 0.24 -18.77
N GLN A 60 9.75 -0.23 -17.59
CA GLN A 60 9.47 -1.63 -17.30
C GLN A 60 8.05 -2.05 -17.70
N GLU A 61 7.38 -1.25 -18.54
CA GLU A 61 6.03 -1.48 -19.07
C GLU A 61 4.92 -1.51 -18.00
N ASN A 62 5.18 -0.99 -16.79
CA ASN A 62 4.12 -0.72 -15.83
C ASN A 62 3.38 0.56 -16.23
N ILE A 63 2.13 0.41 -16.69
CA ILE A 63 1.27 1.52 -17.10
C ILE A 63 0.27 1.91 -16.01
N ASN A 64 0.30 1.21 -14.86
CA ASN A 64 -0.55 1.44 -13.70
C ASN A 64 0.25 1.52 -12.37
N PRO A 65 1.32 2.33 -12.27
CA PRO A 65 2.17 2.35 -11.08
C PRO A 65 1.48 2.90 -9.83
N MET A 66 1.93 2.42 -8.68
CA MET A 66 1.53 2.90 -7.35
C MET A 66 2.70 3.59 -6.68
N ILE A 67 2.45 4.77 -6.13
CA ILE A 67 3.46 5.57 -5.43
C ILE A 67 3.05 5.77 -3.97
N ALA A 68 4.02 6.06 -3.10
CA ALA A 68 3.68 6.49 -1.75
C ALA A 68 2.82 7.75 -1.78
N ASP A 69 1.83 7.81 -0.90
CA ASP A 69 1.10 9.03 -0.63
C ASP A 69 2.05 10.06 -0.03
N PHE A 70 1.71 11.33 -0.23
CA PHE A 70 2.49 12.42 0.32
C PHE A 70 2.18 12.54 1.80
N THR A 71 2.88 11.75 2.62
CA THR A 71 2.90 11.92 4.07
C THR A 71 3.54 13.27 4.36
N THR A 72 2.71 14.26 4.71
CA THR A 72 3.22 15.48 5.34
C THR A 72 3.87 15.05 6.64
N TYR A 73 5.20 15.08 6.72
CA TYR A 73 5.93 15.02 7.99
C TYR A 73 5.61 16.30 8.76
N ALA A 74 4.41 16.36 9.33
CA ALA A 74 3.98 17.43 10.20
C ALA A 74 4.56 17.18 11.60
N ASP A 75 5.90 17.14 11.69
CA ASP A 75 6.59 17.31 12.97
C ASP A 75 6.46 18.77 13.46
N THR A 76 5.88 19.64 12.63
CA THR A 76 5.59 21.04 12.92
C THR A 76 4.11 21.34 12.73
N THR A 77 3.57 22.22 13.58
CA THR A 77 2.17 22.70 13.50
C THR A 77 1.86 23.45 12.20
N TYR A 78 2.89 23.90 11.48
CA TYR A 78 2.80 24.64 10.22
C TYR A 78 3.75 24.02 9.19
N PRO A 79 3.38 22.89 8.58
CA PRO A 79 4.23 22.30 7.55
C PRO A 79 4.29 23.25 6.36
N ALA A 80 5.48 23.42 5.78
CA ALA A 80 5.67 24.24 4.58
C ALA A 80 4.86 23.72 3.37
N TYR A 81 4.37 22.47 3.43
CA TYR A 81 3.53 21.82 2.44
C TYR A 81 2.26 21.30 3.10
N SER A 82 1.13 21.55 2.46
CA SER A 82 -0.15 20.95 2.81
C SER A 82 -0.31 19.60 2.11
N SER A 83 -1.02 18.66 2.73
CA SER A 83 -1.51 17.45 2.05
C SER A 83 -2.40 17.78 0.85
N ALA A 84 -2.94 19.00 0.77
CA ALA A 84 -3.64 19.54 -0.39
C ALA A 84 -2.74 19.71 -1.63
N LEU A 85 -1.42 19.62 -1.48
CA LEU A 85 -0.45 19.60 -2.59
C LEU A 85 -0.11 18.17 -3.02
N SER A 86 -0.74 17.13 -2.47
CA SER A 86 -0.58 15.77 -2.99
C SER A 86 -1.00 15.75 -4.46
N HIS A 87 -0.03 15.47 -5.33
CA HIS A 87 -0.24 15.51 -6.77
C HIS A 87 -0.92 14.24 -7.30
N VAL A 88 -1.00 13.20 -6.47
CA VAL A 88 -1.65 11.92 -6.80
C VAL A 88 -2.34 11.41 -5.54
N GLY A 89 -3.66 11.26 -5.61
CA GLY A 89 -4.46 10.69 -4.53
C GLY A 89 -4.68 9.18 -4.67
N SER A 90 -5.40 8.58 -3.73
CA SER A 90 -5.75 7.16 -3.74
C SER A 90 -6.85 6.83 -4.76
N ASN A 91 -7.71 7.79 -5.09
CA ASN A 91 -8.77 7.65 -6.09
C ASN A 91 -8.21 7.76 -7.52
N ILE A 92 -8.24 6.65 -8.25
CA ILE A 92 -7.75 6.52 -9.63
C ILE A 92 -8.44 7.52 -10.57
N ASP A 93 -9.73 7.75 -10.38
CA ASP A 93 -10.56 8.58 -11.26
C ASP A 93 -10.45 10.08 -10.96
N ALA A 94 -9.72 10.46 -9.91
CA ALA A 94 -9.51 11.85 -9.55
C ALA A 94 -8.85 12.61 -10.71
N GLN A 95 -9.29 13.85 -10.93
CA GLN A 95 -8.76 14.69 -12.02
C GLN A 95 -7.23 14.86 -11.92
N VAL A 96 -6.70 14.98 -10.70
CA VAL A 96 -5.26 15.09 -10.44
C VAL A 96 -4.51 13.83 -10.88
N ASN A 97 -5.04 12.64 -10.57
CA ASN A 97 -4.45 11.36 -10.98
C ASN A 97 -4.46 11.21 -12.50
N ARG A 98 -5.60 11.46 -13.16
CA ARG A 98 -5.70 11.40 -14.62
C ARG A 98 -4.73 12.34 -15.32
N SER A 99 -4.53 13.54 -14.78
CA SER A 99 -3.59 14.53 -15.33
C SER A 99 -2.14 14.06 -15.20
N ASN A 100 -1.77 13.48 -14.05
CA ASN A 100 -0.43 12.91 -13.84
C ASN A 100 -0.20 11.66 -14.71
N ALA A 101 -1.19 10.76 -14.81
CA ALA A 101 -1.12 9.60 -15.68
C ALA A 101 -0.87 10.04 -17.13
N LYS A 102 -1.60 11.03 -17.62
CA LYS A 102 -1.39 11.61 -18.96
C LYS A 102 0.00 12.23 -19.12
N TYR A 103 0.49 12.99 -18.12
CA TYR A 103 1.82 13.61 -18.16
C TYR A 103 2.92 12.56 -18.32
N PHE A 104 2.85 11.47 -17.55
CA PHE A 104 3.81 10.37 -17.66
C PHE A 104 3.50 9.40 -18.79
N GLY A 105 2.38 9.52 -19.50
CA GLY A 105 1.94 8.58 -20.54
C GLY A 105 1.66 7.17 -19.99
N LEU A 106 0.89 7.12 -18.91
CA LEU A 106 0.39 5.94 -18.21
C LEU A 106 -1.12 5.80 -18.42
N GLU A 107 -1.68 4.62 -18.17
CA GLU A 107 -3.14 4.44 -18.08
C GLU A 107 -3.67 5.02 -16.78
N THR A 108 -3.05 4.64 -15.65
CA THR A 108 -3.42 5.13 -14.33
C THR A 108 -2.21 5.35 -13.44
N ILE A 109 -2.39 6.16 -12.39
CA ILE A 109 -1.44 6.31 -11.29
C ILE A 109 -2.25 6.60 -10.04
N ARG A 110 -1.83 6.06 -8.89
CA ARG A 110 -2.46 6.35 -7.60
C ARG A 110 -1.49 6.26 -6.44
N SER A 111 -1.88 6.87 -5.33
CA SER A 111 -1.13 6.78 -4.09
C SER A 111 -1.61 5.63 -3.20
N VAL A 112 -0.67 5.07 -2.43
CA VAL A 112 -0.87 4.07 -1.37
C VAL A 112 -0.06 4.49 -0.14
N SER A 113 -0.23 3.84 1.00
CA SER A 113 0.56 4.19 2.19
C SER A 113 2.07 4.04 1.90
N GLU A 114 2.90 4.88 2.52
CA GLU A 114 4.37 4.82 2.35
C GLU A 114 4.94 3.45 2.74
N ASN A 115 4.36 2.81 3.76
CA ASN A 115 4.71 1.46 4.18
C ASN A 115 4.40 0.43 3.09
N ASP A 116 3.19 0.44 2.52
CA ASP A 116 2.81 -0.50 1.44
C ASP A 116 3.66 -0.27 0.19
N TRP A 117 3.94 0.99 -0.14
CA TRP A 117 4.81 1.31 -1.26
C TRP A 117 6.21 0.74 -1.06
N ASN A 118 6.85 1.00 0.07
CA ASN A 118 8.22 0.53 0.33
C ASN A 118 8.32 -1.00 0.45
N THR A 119 7.28 -1.66 0.98
CA THR A 119 7.31 -3.10 1.25
C THR A 119 6.83 -3.96 0.08
N ILE A 120 5.87 -3.48 -0.72
CA ILE A 120 5.23 -4.24 -1.79
C ILE A 120 5.56 -3.63 -3.15
N TYR A 121 5.13 -2.40 -3.41
CA TYR A 121 5.03 -1.90 -4.80
C TYR A 121 6.32 -1.35 -5.37
N LYS A 122 7.19 -0.77 -4.53
CA LYS A 122 8.48 -0.21 -4.96
C LYS A 122 9.37 -1.24 -5.66
N ASN A 123 9.22 -2.51 -5.27
CA ASN A 123 9.88 -3.66 -5.89
C ASN A 123 8.86 -4.63 -6.51
N GLY A 124 7.63 -4.17 -6.75
CA GLY A 124 6.55 -4.99 -7.28
C GLY A 124 6.79 -5.34 -8.74
N VAL A 125 6.09 -6.35 -9.24
CA VAL A 125 6.25 -6.82 -10.62
C VAL A 125 5.27 -6.09 -11.53
N PRO A 126 5.74 -5.28 -12.51
CA PRO A 126 4.88 -4.58 -13.48
C PRO A 126 3.80 -5.45 -14.13
N ALA A 127 4.19 -6.65 -14.55
CA ALA A 127 3.31 -7.60 -15.22
C ALA A 127 2.15 -8.10 -14.36
N LEU A 128 2.25 -8.02 -13.03
CA LEU A 128 1.16 -8.33 -12.11
C LEU A 128 0.34 -7.08 -11.79
N MET A 129 1.03 -5.96 -11.52
CA MET A 129 0.40 -4.69 -11.15
C MET A 129 -0.56 -4.13 -12.22
N ASN A 130 -0.28 -4.38 -13.50
CA ASN A 130 -1.12 -3.95 -14.61
C ASN A 130 -2.45 -4.73 -14.73
N ILE A 131 -2.59 -5.89 -14.08
CA ILE A 131 -3.77 -6.74 -14.23
C ILE A 131 -4.83 -6.33 -13.21
N TRP A 132 -6.03 -5.97 -13.67
CA TRP A 132 -7.19 -5.62 -12.83
C TRP A 132 -8.29 -6.69 -12.82
N ASN A 133 -8.31 -7.54 -13.85
CA ASN A 133 -9.24 -8.65 -13.94
C ASN A 133 -8.73 -9.85 -13.12
N PHE A 134 -9.60 -10.41 -12.27
CA PHE A 134 -9.24 -11.51 -11.39
C PHE A 134 -8.83 -12.80 -12.14
N GLN A 135 -9.55 -13.17 -13.20
CA GLN A 135 -9.28 -14.40 -13.97
C GLN A 135 -7.94 -14.31 -14.70
N GLU A 136 -7.66 -13.17 -15.33
CA GLU A 136 -6.37 -12.91 -15.98
C GLU A 136 -5.21 -12.98 -14.97
N TYR A 137 -5.43 -12.43 -13.77
CA TYR A 137 -4.43 -12.43 -12.71
C TYR A 137 -4.12 -13.85 -12.23
N VAL A 138 -5.15 -14.65 -11.98
CA VAL A 138 -4.98 -16.06 -11.61
C VAL A 138 -4.27 -16.85 -12.70
N LYS A 139 -4.65 -16.68 -13.97
CA LYS A 139 -3.97 -17.33 -15.11
C LYS A 139 -2.49 -16.96 -15.21
N LYS A 140 -2.15 -15.70 -14.91
CA LYS A 140 -0.75 -15.26 -14.85
C LYS A 140 0.00 -15.94 -13.72
N LEU A 141 -0.65 -16.09 -12.57
CA LEU A 141 -0.09 -16.74 -11.39
C LEU A 141 0.08 -18.26 -11.53
N GLU A 142 -0.87 -18.94 -12.17
CA GLU A 142 -0.81 -20.36 -12.53
C GLU A 142 0.53 -20.71 -13.20
N ASN A 143 0.92 -19.92 -14.20
CA ASN A 143 2.14 -20.12 -14.99
C ASN A 143 3.40 -19.52 -14.35
N SER A 144 3.29 -18.96 -13.15
CA SER A 144 4.38 -18.26 -12.49
C SER A 144 5.18 -19.17 -11.55
N ASN A 145 6.47 -18.89 -11.40
CA ASN A 145 7.36 -19.57 -10.47
C ASN A 145 7.34 -18.97 -9.05
N HIS A 146 6.29 -18.21 -8.75
CA HIS A 146 6.12 -17.48 -7.50
C HIS A 146 5.44 -18.36 -6.45
N THR A 147 5.74 -18.07 -5.19
CA THR A 147 4.97 -18.61 -4.06
C THR A 147 3.73 -17.74 -3.87
N ILE A 148 2.57 -18.38 -3.74
CA ILE A 148 1.28 -17.71 -3.62
C ILE A 148 0.71 -18.02 -2.25
N LEU A 149 0.37 -16.97 -1.53
CA LEU A 149 -0.27 -17.04 -0.23
C LEU A 149 -1.70 -16.55 -0.40
N VAL A 150 -2.65 -17.34 0.08
CA VAL A 150 -4.07 -17.02 0.00
C VAL A 150 -4.68 -17.09 1.38
N SER A 151 -5.38 -16.03 1.77
CA SER A 151 -6.23 -16.02 2.94
C SER A 151 -7.57 -15.45 2.55
N SER A 152 -8.65 -16.15 2.89
CA SER A 152 -9.91 -15.91 2.19
C SER A 152 -11.10 -16.15 3.13
N ALA A 153 -12.07 -15.23 3.14
CA ALA A 153 -13.31 -15.34 3.88
C ALA A 153 -14.44 -14.60 3.17
N GLY A 154 -15.61 -15.22 3.06
CA GLY A 154 -16.79 -14.55 2.54
C GLY A 154 -18.00 -15.45 2.41
N ASN A 155 -19.03 -14.90 1.76
CA ASN A 155 -20.33 -15.54 1.63
C ASN A 155 -20.44 -16.38 0.35
N SER A 156 -20.97 -17.61 0.50
CA SER A 156 -21.08 -18.57 -0.61
C SER A 156 -22.00 -18.08 -1.73
N LEU A 157 -22.96 -17.19 -1.45
CA LEU A 157 -23.82 -16.58 -2.49
C LEU A 157 -23.04 -15.72 -3.48
N LYS A 158 -21.83 -15.27 -3.12
CA LYS A 158 -20.96 -14.45 -3.98
C LYS A 158 -19.97 -15.28 -4.81
N LEU A 159 -19.95 -16.60 -4.64
CA LEU A 159 -19.10 -17.51 -5.42
C LEU A 159 -19.94 -18.19 -6.50
N ASN A 160 -19.84 -17.69 -7.73
CA ASN A 160 -20.38 -18.40 -8.89
C ASN A 160 -19.42 -19.52 -9.35
N GLN A 161 -19.92 -20.40 -10.23
CA GLN A 161 -19.17 -21.55 -10.72
C GLN A 161 -17.84 -21.16 -11.39
N THR A 162 -17.84 -20.12 -12.22
CA THR A 162 -16.63 -19.63 -12.89
C THR A 162 -15.55 -19.20 -11.90
N LEU A 163 -15.93 -18.54 -10.80
CA LEU A 163 -15.01 -18.13 -9.75
C LEU A 163 -14.47 -19.33 -8.97
N MET A 164 -15.33 -20.31 -8.67
CA MET A 164 -14.89 -21.55 -8.03
C MET A 164 -13.88 -22.30 -8.90
N GLU A 165 -14.14 -22.44 -10.20
CA GLU A 165 -13.21 -23.05 -11.15
C GLU A 165 -11.88 -22.30 -11.23
N THR A 166 -11.93 -20.97 -11.30
CA THR A 166 -10.73 -20.12 -11.32
C THR A 166 -9.89 -20.31 -10.05
N ILE A 167 -10.52 -20.33 -8.87
CA ILE A 167 -9.80 -20.54 -7.60
C ILE A 167 -9.26 -21.98 -7.50
N SER A 168 -10.02 -22.98 -7.96
CA SER A 168 -9.59 -24.39 -7.98
C SER A 168 -8.37 -24.62 -8.89
N ASN A 169 -8.26 -23.89 -10.01
CA ASN A 169 -7.07 -23.97 -10.86
C ASN A 169 -5.82 -23.39 -10.14
N LEU A 170 -6.01 -22.33 -9.36
CA LEU A 170 -4.94 -21.76 -8.54
C LEU A 170 -4.55 -22.68 -7.38
N LEU A 171 -5.54 -23.32 -6.74
CA LEU A 171 -5.41 -24.13 -5.54
C LEU A 171 -6.06 -25.51 -5.72
N PRO A 172 -5.40 -26.42 -6.48
CA PRO A 172 -5.90 -27.78 -6.63
C PRO A 172 -6.00 -28.46 -5.26
N GLY A 173 -7.20 -28.93 -4.89
CA GLY A 173 -7.47 -29.57 -3.60
C GLY A 173 -8.44 -28.80 -2.70
N LEU A 174 -8.80 -27.56 -3.06
CA LEU A 174 -9.86 -26.83 -2.36
C LEU A 174 -11.23 -27.47 -2.64
N ASN A 175 -12.00 -27.76 -1.60
CA ASN A 175 -13.34 -28.33 -1.73
C ASN A 175 -14.42 -27.29 -1.41
N PHE A 176 -15.13 -26.79 -2.42
CA PHE A 176 -16.19 -25.80 -2.22
C PHE A 176 -17.49 -26.40 -1.64
N GLU A 177 -17.73 -27.71 -1.78
CA GLU A 177 -18.97 -28.36 -1.34
C GLU A 177 -19.13 -28.35 0.19
N GLN A 178 -18.03 -28.23 0.93
CA GLN A 178 -18.08 -28.15 2.40
C GLN A 178 -18.63 -26.80 2.91
N PHE A 179 -18.69 -25.77 2.06
CA PHE A 179 -19.10 -24.42 2.44
C PHE A 179 -20.59 -24.18 2.18
N GLN A 180 -21.42 -24.47 3.17
CA GLN A 180 -22.89 -24.37 3.00
C GLN A 180 -23.42 -22.94 2.90
N ARG A 181 -22.88 -22.01 3.69
CA ARG A 181 -23.33 -20.60 3.74
C ARG A 181 -22.19 -19.62 3.53
N GLU A 182 -21.04 -19.95 4.09
CA GLU A 182 -19.88 -19.09 4.17
C GLU A 182 -18.66 -19.96 3.86
N TRP A 183 -17.70 -19.38 3.18
CA TRP A 183 -16.43 -20.02 2.85
C TRP A 183 -15.32 -19.28 3.55
N ASN A 184 -14.39 -20.04 4.09
CA ASN A 184 -13.13 -19.51 4.57
C ASN A 184 -12.04 -20.56 4.41
N PHE A 185 -10.89 -20.15 3.92
CA PHE A 185 -9.74 -21.03 3.79
C PHE A 185 -8.44 -20.22 3.82
N THR A 186 -7.35 -20.93 4.09
CA THR A 186 -5.99 -20.43 3.90
C THR A 186 -5.22 -21.42 3.04
N ALA A 187 -4.33 -20.91 2.18
CA ALA A 187 -3.53 -21.77 1.33
C ALA A 187 -2.15 -21.20 1.01
N ILE A 188 -1.19 -22.09 0.84
CA ILE A 188 0.15 -21.80 0.32
C ILE A 188 0.40 -22.67 -0.90
N ARG A 189 0.62 -22.04 -2.05
CA ARG A 189 1.02 -22.72 -3.29
C ARG A 189 2.48 -22.40 -3.60
N LYS A 190 3.31 -23.42 -3.70
CA LYS A 190 4.70 -23.33 -4.17
C LYS A 190 4.81 -24.02 -5.53
N ILE A 191 5.80 -23.61 -6.33
CA ILE A 191 6.05 -24.27 -7.61
C ILE A 191 6.44 -25.74 -7.37
N ASP A 192 5.94 -26.63 -8.24
CA ASP A 192 6.20 -28.07 -8.23
C ASP A 192 5.87 -28.80 -6.90
N GLN A 193 5.01 -28.20 -6.08
CA GLN A 193 4.56 -28.77 -4.81
C GLN A 193 3.04 -28.72 -4.74
N GLU A 194 2.45 -29.72 -4.09
CA GLU A 194 1.02 -29.68 -3.75
C GLU A 194 0.74 -28.48 -2.84
N ALA A 195 -0.41 -27.84 -3.08
CA ALA A 195 -0.82 -26.71 -2.26
C ALA A 195 -1.12 -27.17 -0.83
N VAL A 196 -0.59 -26.44 0.15
CA VAL A 196 -0.95 -26.64 1.55
C VAL A 196 -2.22 -25.85 1.82
N ILE A 197 -3.32 -26.52 2.14
CA ILE A 197 -4.66 -25.91 2.31
C ILE A 197 -5.21 -26.21 3.70
N SER A 198 -5.74 -25.20 4.38
CA SER A 198 -6.58 -25.34 5.57
C SER A 198 -7.99 -24.82 5.29
N GLN A 199 -9.00 -25.66 5.48
CA GLN A 199 -10.39 -25.40 5.08
C GLN A 199 -11.44 -25.89 6.10
N ARG A 200 -11.23 -25.59 7.38
CA ARG A 200 -12.16 -25.89 8.49
C ARG A 200 -13.31 -24.88 8.54
N GLU A 201 -14.40 -25.25 9.21
CA GLU A 201 -15.66 -24.48 9.22
C GLU A 201 -15.52 -23.05 9.78
N ASN A 202 -14.86 -22.87 10.92
CA ASN A 202 -14.89 -21.58 11.65
C ASN A 202 -13.59 -20.78 11.60
N TYR A 203 -12.45 -21.46 11.56
CA TYR A 203 -11.14 -20.84 11.67
C TYR A 203 -10.07 -21.68 10.96
N ASN A 204 -9.25 -21.01 10.17
CA ASN A 204 -8.17 -21.58 9.40
C ASN A 204 -6.87 -20.84 9.66
N GLU A 205 -5.80 -21.61 9.86
CA GLU A 205 -4.48 -21.06 10.12
C GLU A 205 -3.41 -21.91 9.45
N ILE A 206 -2.49 -21.26 8.76
CA ILE A 206 -1.24 -21.86 8.31
C ILE A 206 -0.11 -20.98 8.82
N HIS A 207 0.83 -21.61 9.52
CA HIS A 207 2.08 -21.00 9.94
C HIS A 207 3.24 -21.81 9.34
N GLN A 208 4.08 -21.16 8.55
CA GLN A 208 5.23 -21.78 7.91
C GLN A 208 6.37 -20.78 7.72
N GLU A 209 7.62 -21.21 7.92
CA GLU A 209 8.79 -20.45 7.49
C GLU A 209 9.00 -20.63 5.98
N ILE A 210 9.09 -19.52 5.24
CA ILE A 210 9.39 -19.50 3.80
C ILE A 210 10.54 -18.53 3.58
N ASN A 211 11.69 -19.06 3.11
CA ASN A 211 12.89 -18.27 2.84
C ASN A 211 13.31 -17.37 4.02
N HIS A 212 13.40 -17.93 5.23
CA HIS A 212 13.77 -17.22 6.46
C HIS A 212 12.80 -16.12 6.89
N LYS A 213 11.54 -16.21 6.45
CA LYS A 213 10.45 -15.35 6.91
C LYS A 213 9.32 -16.20 7.44
N ASP A 214 8.85 -15.82 8.62
CA ASP A 214 7.63 -16.39 9.18
C ASP A 214 6.43 -15.94 8.35
N VAL A 215 5.68 -16.90 7.83
CA VAL A 215 4.44 -16.65 7.08
C VAL A 215 3.28 -17.16 7.91
N LEU A 216 2.34 -16.27 8.19
CA LEU A 216 1.14 -16.54 8.97
C LEU A 216 -0.10 -16.15 8.17
N LEU A 217 -0.93 -17.13 7.86
CA LEU A 217 -2.21 -16.98 7.19
C LEU A 217 -3.33 -17.30 8.17
N LYS A 218 -4.32 -16.41 8.30
CA LYS A 218 -5.46 -16.61 9.21
C LYS A 218 -6.77 -16.24 8.53
N SER A 219 -7.77 -17.10 8.64
CA SER A 219 -9.12 -16.80 8.15
C SER A 219 -10.19 -17.28 9.10
N SER A 220 -11.30 -16.54 9.23
CA SER A 220 -12.41 -16.86 10.13
C SER A 220 -13.74 -16.26 9.67
N PHE A 221 -14.84 -16.70 10.29
CA PHE A 221 -16.20 -16.20 10.04
C PHE A 221 -17.00 -15.77 11.31
N THR A 222 -16.40 -15.61 12.48
CA THR A 222 -17.11 -15.40 13.78
C THR A 222 -16.82 -14.04 14.48
N PRO A 223 -17.67 -13.58 15.45
CA PRO A 223 -17.99 -12.15 15.65
C PRO A 223 -17.45 -11.55 16.95
N TYR A 224 -16.14 -11.50 17.17
CA TYR A 224 -15.61 -10.68 18.27
C TYR A 224 -14.90 -9.46 17.68
N GLU A 225 -14.98 -8.30 18.34
CA GLU A 225 -14.60 -6.97 17.78
C GLU A 225 -13.12 -6.83 17.34
N GLU A 226 -12.26 -7.81 17.67
CA GLU A 226 -10.85 -7.91 17.26
C GLU A 226 -10.57 -9.07 16.26
N GLN A 227 -11.61 -9.76 15.78
CA GLN A 227 -11.49 -11.04 15.07
C GLN A 227 -11.46 -10.90 13.56
N GLN A 228 -10.24 -11.07 13.06
CA GLN A 228 -9.77 -10.77 11.71
C GLN A 228 -10.41 -11.63 10.61
N PHE A 229 -11.01 -10.98 9.61
CA PHE A 229 -11.32 -11.62 8.33
C PHE A 229 -10.09 -11.59 7.43
N ALA A 230 -9.64 -12.77 7.02
CA ALA A 230 -8.57 -13.06 6.07
C ALA A 230 -7.30 -12.17 6.19
N LYS A 231 -6.33 -12.64 6.98
CA LYS A 231 -5.04 -11.98 7.21
C LYS A 231 -3.87 -12.76 6.64
N VAL A 232 -2.90 -12.04 6.10
CA VAL A 232 -1.62 -12.55 5.60
C VAL A 232 -0.50 -11.72 6.20
N THR A 233 0.35 -12.35 7.00
CA THR A 233 1.54 -11.72 7.58
C THR A 233 2.78 -12.40 7.01
N VAL A 234 3.77 -11.60 6.59
CA VAL A 234 5.06 -12.08 6.07
C VAL A 234 6.18 -11.36 6.83
N GLY A 235 6.89 -12.10 7.68
CA GLY A 235 7.78 -11.52 8.70
C GLY A 235 6.99 -10.62 9.65
N ASN A 236 7.40 -9.36 9.77
CA ASN A 236 6.74 -8.37 10.62
C ASN A 236 5.72 -7.49 9.88
N VAL A 237 5.39 -7.82 8.62
CA VAL A 237 4.51 -7.00 7.77
C VAL A 237 3.16 -7.69 7.62
N ASP A 238 2.09 -7.01 8.05
CA ASP A 238 0.72 -7.37 7.68
C ASP A 238 0.45 -6.86 6.27
N VAL A 239 0.25 -7.80 5.34
CA VAL A 239 0.06 -7.54 3.91
C VAL A 239 -1.42 -7.65 3.52
N SER A 240 -2.30 -7.96 4.47
CA SER A 240 -3.72 -8.08 4.20
C SER A 240 -4.41 -6.73 4.10
N ARG A 241 -5.51 -6.66 3.34
CA ARG A 241 -6.29 -5.43 3.19
C ARG A 241 -7.43 -5.30 4.20
N ASN A 242 -7.47 -6.15 5.24
CA ASN A 242 -8.53 -6.22 6.27
C ASN A 242 -9.95 -6.05 5.69
N LYS A 243 -10.21 -6.76 4.58
CA LYS A 243 -11.47 -6.73 3.83
C LYS A 243 -11.94 -8.16 3.61
N THR A 244 -13.26 -8.35 3.61
CA THR A 244 -13.89 -9.59 3.17
C THR A 244 -13.57 -9.88 1.71
N GLY A 245 -13.58 -11.16 1.34
CA GLY A 245 -13.10 -11.62 0.04
C GLY A 245 -11.82 -12.45 0.18
N MET A 246 -10.95 -12.37 -0.82
CA MET A 246 -9.75 -13.20 -0.89
C MET A 246 -8.50 -12.33 -0.99
N ASN A 247 -7.64 -12.38 0.01
CA ASN A 247 -6.32 -11.76 -0.04
C ASN A 247 -5.34 -12.72 -0.71
N ILE A 248 -4.73 -12.29 -1.81
CA ILE A 248 -3.67 -13.01 -2.51
C ILE A 248 -2.38 -12.20 -2.39
N VAL A 249 -1.34 -12.82 -1.82
CA VAL A 249 0.00 -12.24 -1.72
C VAL A 249 0.96 -13.10 -2.53
N VAL A 250 1.78 -12.43 -3.33
CA VAL A 250 2.73 -13.08 -4.25
C VAL A 250 4.14 -12.84 -3.76
N LEU A 251 4.88 -13.92 -3.54
CA LEU A 251 6.29 -13.89 -3.18
C LEU A 251 7.15 -14.39 -4.34
N SER A 252 8.29 -13.74 -4.56
CA SER A 252 9.37 -14.27 -5.40
C SER A 252 9.93 -15.58 -4.81
N LYS A 253 10.76 -16.27 -5.61
CA LYS A 253 11.51 -17.45 -5.16
C LYS A 253 12.37 -17.17 -3.93
N GLU A 254 12.85 -15.95 -3.77
CA GLU A 254 13.68 -15.50 -2.64
C GLU A 254 12.85 -14.94 -1.47
N GLY A 255 11.51 -15.01 -1.53
CA GLY A 255 10.64 -14.56 -0.44
C GLY A 255 10.42 -13.04 -0.36
N LYS A 256 10.78 -12.28 -1.40
CA LYS A 256 10.41 -10.85 -1.52
C LYS A 256 8.94 -10.72 -1.93
N LEU A 257 8.21 -9.77 -1.34
CA LEU A 257 6.85 -9.41 -1.71
C LEU A 257 6.83 -8.77 -3.10
N MET A 258 6.02 -9.29 -4.00
CA MET A 258 5.95 -8.89 -5.42
C MET A 258 4.62 -8.24 -5.80
N ASP A 259 3.52 -8.68 -5.19
CA ASP A 259 2.20 -8.04 -5.30
C ASP A 259 1.34 -8.49 -4.11
N ALA A 260 0.34 -7.69 -3.77
CA ALA A 260 -0.64 -8.01 -2.75
C ALA A 260 -1.99 -7.41 -3.13
N VAL A 261 -2.98 -8.26 -3.31
CA VAL A 261 -4.31 -7.87 -3.79
C VAL A 261 -5.39 -8.46 -2.90
N ASN A 262 -6.47 -7.73 -2.75
CA ASN A 262 -7.72 -8.25 -2.24
C ASN A 262 -8.70 -8.41 -3.39
N VAL A 263 -9.29 -9.59 -3.53
CA VAL A 263 -10.30 -9.88 -4.53
C VAL A 263 -11.65 -9.65 -3.88
N GLN A 264 -12.32 -8.58 -4.31
CA GLN A 264 -13.67 -8.31 -3.90
C GLN A 264 -14.62 -9.09 -4.81
N LEU A 265 -15.33 -10.05 -4.21
CA LEU A 265 -16.29 -10.89 -4.91
C LEU A 265 -17.68 -10.25 -4.83
N THR A 266 -18.34 -10.16 -5.98
CA THR A 266 -19.75 -9.79 -6.12
C THR A 266 -20.49 -10.96 -6.76
N GLU A 267 -21.82 -10.94 -6.78
CA GLU A 267 -22.63 -12.03 -7.36
C GLU A 267 -22.29 -12.30 -8.85
N LYS A 268 -21.79 -11.28 -9.56
CA LYS A 268 -21.54 -11.34 -11.01
C LYS A 268 -20.05 -11.31 -11.36
N ASP A 269 -19.26 -10.50 -10.65
CA ASP A 269 -17.88 -10.20 -10.99
C ASP A 269 -16.92 -10.30 -9.80
N ALA A 270 -15.64 -10.48 -10.10
CA ALA A 270 -14.54 -10.39 -9.15
C ALA A 270 -13.57 -9.29 -9.57
N THR A 271 -13.36 -8.30 -8.71
CA THR A 271 -12.47 -7.17 -8.97
C THR A 271 -11.26 -7.20 -8.05
N LEU A 272 -10.10 -6.90 -8.62
CA LEU A 272 -8.87 -6.74 -7.84
C LEU A 272 -8.84 -5.35 -7.21
N SER A 273 -8.68 -5.32 -5.89
CA SER A 273 -8.43 -4.11 -5.11
C SER A 273 -7.01 -4.20 -4.56
N ARG A 274 -6.17 -3.22 -4.87
CA ARG A 274 -4.85 -3.07 -4.24
C ARG A 274 -4.76 -1.80 -3.41
#